data_AF-A0A5D2F3D2-F1
#
_entry.id   AF-A0A5D2F3D2-F1
#
_cell.length_a   1.000
_cell.length_b   1.000
_cell.length_c   1.000
_cell.angle_alpha   90.00
_cell.angle_beta   90.00
_cell.angle_gamma   90.00
#
_symmetry.space_group_name_H-M   'P 1'
#
loop_
_entity.id
_entity.type
_entity.pdbx_description
1 polymer ?
#
loop_
_entity_poly.entity_id
_entity_poly.type
_entity_poly.pdbx_seq_one_letter_code
_entity_poly.pdbx_strand_id
1 'polypeptide(L)'
;MGSAMYDLTTLSSSLMLINDGKIIFLETICNDEKIIERNIRLKIQQSPDYAEEPDFEAGLQDFTTRLANYEKVYEPVDEGSYIKMIDMASGHGGQIEVNNISGYLPGRIVFFLVNTHLTPRPILLTRHGESRDNVRGRIGGDSVLSDPEKFI
;
A
#
# COMPACT_ATOMS: atom_id res chain seq x y z
N MET A 1 -20.43 -34.31 7.11
CA MET A 1 -21.10 -33.09 7.63
C MET A 1 -19.97 -32.12 7.96
N GLY A 2 -19.58 -31.15 7.16
CA GLY A 2 -20.23 -30.38 6.11
C GLY A 2 -19.49 -29.04 6.15
N SER A 3 -18.21 -29.02 5.76
CA SER A 3 -17.44 -27.78 5.69
C SER A 3 -17.82 -27.09 4.40
N ALA A 4 -18.72 -26.12 4.50
CA ALA A 4 -19.01 -25.16 3.45
C ALA A 4 -17.71 -24.41 3.14
N MET A 5 -16.97 -24.92 2.17
CA MET A 5 -15.92 -24.21 1.47
C MET A 5 -16.67 -23.17 0.62
N TYR A 6 -16.86 -21.99 1.19
CA TYR A 6 -17.43 -20.87 0.45
C TYR A 6 -16.38 -20.43 -0.58
N ASP A 7 -16.56 -20.91 -1.80
CA ASP A 7 -15.84 -20.47 -2.99
C ASP A 7 -15.85 -18.93 -3.07
N LEU A 8 -14.69 -18.32 -3.35
CA LEU A 8 -14.54 -16.88 -3.55
C LEU A 8 -15.50 -16.34 -4.61
N THR A 9 -15.89 -17.15 -5.60
CA THR A 9 -16.94 -16.80 -6.56
C THR A 9 -18.32 -16.69 -5.91
N THR A 10 -18.62 -17.53 -4.92
CA THR A 10 -19.89 -17.53 -4.16
C THR A 10 -19.92 -16.35 -3.19
N LEU A 11 -18.79 -16.02 -2.55
CA LEU A 11 -18.64 -14.82 -1.71
C LEU A 11 -18.72 -13.52 -2.52
N SER A 12 -18.09 -13.49 -3.70
CA SER A 12 -18.19 -12.39 -4.67
C SER A 12 -19.64 -12.19 -5.14
N SER A 13 -20.33 -13.27 -5.51
CA SER A 13 -21.74 -13.23 -5.91
C SER A 13 -22.67 -12.80 -4.77
N SER A 14 -22.37 -13.21 -3.54
CA SER A 14 -23.11 -12.83 -2.33
C SER A 14 -22.88 -11.36 -1.96
N LEU A 15 -21.67 -10.84 -2.14
CA LEU A 15 -21.32 -9.44 -1.88
C LEU A 15 -21.86 -8.51 -2.97
N MET A 16 -21.87 -8.96 -4.23
CA MET A 16 -22.52 -8.28 -5.37
C MET A 16 -24.02 -8.09 -5.14
N LEU A 17 -24.69 -8.99 -4.42
CA LEU A 17 -26.11 -8.88 -4.06
C LEU A 17 -26.38 -7.89 -2.93
N ILE A 18 -25.36 -7.48 -2.16
CA ILE A 18 -25.51 -6.66 -0.95
C ILE A 18 -25.36 -5.15 -1.25
N ASN A 19 -24.80 -4.76 -2.40
CA ASN A 19 -24.65 -3.35 -2.75
C ASN A 19 -24.63 -3.16 -4.28
N ASP A 20 -25.38 -2.17 -4.78
CA ASP A 20 -25.47 -1.79 -6.21
C ASP A 20 -24.19 -1.06 -6.72
N GLY A 21 -23.03 -1.43 -6.17
CA GLY A 21 -21.75 -0.75 -6.33
C GLY A 21 -20.82 -1.49 -7.28
N LYS A 22 -19.99 -0.72 -8.01
CA LYS A 22 -18.90 -1.29 -8.82
C LYS A 22 -17.79 -1.83 -7.92
N ILE A 23 -17.50 -3.13 -8.02
CA ILE A 23 -16.42 -3.79 -7.29
C ILE A 23 -15.15 -3.75 -8.15
N ILE A 24 -14.01 -3.43 -7.53
CA ILE A 24 -12.68 -3.50 -8.15
C ILE A 24 -11.76 -4.22 -7.15
N PHE A 25 -11.10 -5.29 -7.61
CA PHE A 25 -10.10 -5.99 -6.81
C PHE A 25 -8.74 -5.28 -6.92
N LEU A 26 -8.06 -5.10 -5.81
CA LEU A 26 -6.67 -4.65 -5.76
C LEU A 26 -5.83 -5.77 -5.16
N GLU A 27 -5.01 -6.40 -5.98
CA GLU A 27 -4.15 -7.51 -5.59
C GLU A 27 -2.69 -7.04 -5.58
N THR A 28 -1.94 -7.40 -4.54
CA THR A 28 -0.50 -7.13 -4.45
C THR A 28 0.25 -8.44 -4.35
N ILE A 29 1.14 -8.69 -5.30
CA ILE A 29 1.96 -9.90 -5.40
C ILE A 29 3.41 -9.49 -5.18
N CYS A 30 4.09 -10.14 -4.25
CA CYS A 30 5.50 -9.94 -3.97
C CYS A 30 6.17 -11.30 -3.90
N ASN A 31 7.14 -11.54 -4.78
CA ASN A 31 7.93 -12.76 -4.86
C ASN A 31 9.36 -12.55 -4.32
N ASP A 32 9.73 -11.31 -3.97
CA ASP A 32 11.03 -10.99 -3.39
C ASP A 32 11.08 -11.43 -1.92
N GLU A 33 11.80 -12.53 -1.67
CA GLU A 33 12.00 -13.13 -0.34
C GLU A 33 12.51 -12.12 0.70
N LYS A 34 13.40 -11.19 0.32
CA LYS A 34 13.97 -10.21 1.27
C LYS A 34 12.93 -9.21 1.73
N ILE A 35 12.04 -8.82 0.82
CA ILE A 35 10.94 -7.90 1.15
C ILE A 35 9.90 -8.62 1.99
N ILE A 36 9.58 -9.87 1.65
CA ILE A 36 8.67 -10.72 2.42
C ILE A 36 9.20 -10.86 3.86
N GLU A 37 10.44 -11.29 4.04
CA GLU A 37 11.06 -11.46 5.36
C GLU A 37 11.05 -10.16 6.18
N ARG A 38 11.42 -9.04 5.54
CA ARG A 38 11.39 -7.73 6.16
C ARG A 38 9.97 -7.37 6.61
N ASN A 39 8.96 -7.59 5.78
CA ASN A 39 7.57 -7.28 6.08
C ASN A 39 7.01 -8.17 7.19
N ILE A 40 7.40 -9.45 7.23
CA ILE A 40 7.05 -10.37 8.32
C ILE A 40 7.60 -9.86 9.65
N ARG A 41 8.89 -9.49 9.70
CA ARG A 41 9.50 -8.92 10.91
C ARG A 41 8.78 -7.65 11.37
N LEU A 42 8.48 -6.74 10.44
CA LEU A 42 7.72 -5.52 10.74
C LEU A 42 6.32 -5.81 11.28
N LYS A 43 5.63 -6.80 10.69
CA LYS A 43 4.30 -7.24 11.14
C LYS A 43 4.35 -7.76 12.57
N ILE A 44 5.29 -8.62 12.91
CA ILE A 44 5.41 -9.16 14.28
C ILE A 44 5.72 -8.04 15.28
N GLN A 45 6.60 -7.11 14.91
CA GLN A 45 7.04 -6.04 15.82
C GLN A 45 6.03 -4.90 16.01
N GLN A 46 5.22 -4.60 15.00
CA GLN A 46 4.42 -3.37 14.95
C GLN A 46 2.90 -3.61 14.83
N SER A 47 2.48 -4.84 14.50
CA SER A 47 1.06 -5.14 14.32
C SER A 47 0.36 -5.35 15.67
N PRO A 48 -0.86 -4.82 15.85
CA PRO A 48 -1.69 -5.14 17.00
C PRO A 48 -1.92 -6.65 17.19
N ASP A 49 -1.90 -7.44 16.11
CA ASP A 49 -2.08 -8.90 16.14
C ASP A 49 -1.07 -9.65 17.02
N TYR A 50 0.12 -9.08 17.23
CA TYR A 50 1.20 -9.66 18.04
C TYR A 50 1.56 -8.77 19.24
N ALA A 51 0.71 -7.80 19.59
CA ALA A 51 1.00 -6.84 20.67
C ALA A 51 1.21 -7.51 22.05
N GLU A 52 0.54 -8.64 22.28
CA GLU A 52 0.62 -9.43 23.53
C GLU A 52 1.62 -10.58 23.42
N GLU A 53 2.37 -10.71 22.32
CA GLU A 53 3.37 -11.76 22.11
C GLU A 53 4.79 -11.17 22.30
N PRO A 54 5.39 -11.31 23.50
CA PRO A 54 6.72 -10.76 23.78
C PRO A 54 7.85 -11.58 23.15
N ASP A 55 7.61 -12.84 22.75
CA ASP A 55 8.60 -13.68 22.10
C ASP A 55 8.53 -13.56 20.57
N PHE A 56 9.56 -12.95 20.00
CA PHE A 56 9.67 -12.76 18.56
C PHE A 56 9.68 -14.09 17.78
N GLU A 57 10.34 -15.13 18.29
CA GLU A 57 10.45 -16.42 17.59
C GLU A 57 9.11 -17.16 17.58
N ALA A 58 8.36 -17.09 18.69
CA ALA A 58 7.00 -17.62 18.76
C ALA A 58 6.08 -16.92 17.75
N GLY A 59 6.12 -15.59 17.69
CA GLY A 59 5.36 -14.80 16.71
C GLY A 59 5.75 -15.11 15.25
N LEU A 60 7.05 -15.30 14.99
CA LEU A 60 7.55 -15.67 13.66
C LEU A 60 7.06 -17.05 13.22
N GLN A 61 7.08 -18.03 14.13
CA GLN A 61 6.60 -19.37 13.84
C GLN A 61 5.10 -19.41 13.56
N ASP A 62 4.30 -18.69 14.36
CA ASP A 62 2.86 -18.55 14.13
C ASP A 62 2.58 -17.90 12.76
N PHE A 63 3.22 -16.76 12.48
CA PHE A 63 3.00 -16.04 11.22
C PHE A 63 3.38 -16.89 10.00
N THR A 64 4.52 -17.57 10.06
CA THR A 64 5.00 -18.43 8.97
C THR A 64 4.07 -19.61 8.74
N THR A 65 3.55 -20.21 9.81
CA THR A 65 2.56 -21.29 9.71
C THR A 65 1.26 -20.81 9.07
N ARG A 66 0.80 -19.61 9.45
CA ARG A 66 -0.39 -18.98 8.84
C ARG A 66 -0.16 -18.67 7.37
N LEU A 67 0.98 -18.10 7.01
CA LEU A 67 1.34 -17.81 5.62
C LEU A 67 1.32 -19.08 4.76
N ALA A 68 1.97 -20.16 5.23
CA ALA A 68 1.99 -21.44 4.53
C ALA A 68 0.59 -22.06 4.36
N ASN A 69 -0.36 -21.76 5.24
CA ASN A 69 -1.74 -22.20 5.08
C ASN A 69 -2.52 -21.35 4.07
N TYR A 70 -2.28 -20.04 4.01
CA TYR A 70 -2.85 -19.17 2.97
C TYR A 70 -2.32 -19.55 1.57
N GLU A 71 -1.03 -19.83 1.43
CA GLU A 71 -0.42 -20.22 0.15
C GLU A 71 -1.05 -21.49 -0.45
N LYS A 72 -1.45 -22.45 0.38
CA LYS A 72 -2.07 -23.72 -0.08
C LYS A 72 -3.42 -23.53 -0.76
N VAL A 73 -4.13 -22.47 -0.43
CA VAL A 73 -5.51 -22.21 -0.89
C VAL A 73 -5.60 -20.92 -1.71
N TYR A 74 -4.48 -20.27 -1.98
CA TYR A 74 -4.43 -19.01 -2.71
C TYR A 74 -4.71 -19.24 -4.19
N GLU A 75 -5.70 -18.50 -4.70
CA GLU A 75 -6.06 -18.44 -6.12
C GLU A 75 -5.96 -16.96 -6.56
N PRO A 76 -5.09 -16.64 -7.54
CA PRO A 76 -4.95 -15.27 -8.03
C PRO A 76 -6.24 -14.76 -8.68
N VAL A 77 -6.49 -13.45 -8.57
CA VAL A 77 -7.68 -12.85 -9.19
C VAL A 77 -7.51 -12.84 -10.72
N ASP A 78 -8.36 -13.55 -11.46
CA ASP A 78 -8.30 -13.61 -12.92
C ASP A 78 -9.57 -13.09 -13.62
N GLU A 79 -10.64 -12.87 -12.86
CA GLU A 79 -11.93 -12.41 -13.36
C GLU A 79 -12.36 -11.05 -12.81
N GLY A 80 -13.24 -10.36 -13.55
CA GLY A 80 -13.84 -9.09 -13.13
C GLY A 80 -12.95 -7.86 -13.32
N SER A 81 -13.28 -6.77 -12.61
CA SER A 81 -12.47 -5.55 -12.61
C SER A 81 -11.36 -5.67 -11.58
N TYR A 82 -10.09 -5.63 -12.00
CA TYR A 82 -8.98 -5.76 -11.07
C TYR A 82 -7.76 -4.93 -11.45
N ILE A 83 -6.91 -4.69 -10.46
CA ILE A 83 -5.59 -4.08 -10.56
C ILE A 83 -4.62 -4.99 -9.79
N LYS A 84 -3.61 -5.54 -10.46
CA LYS A 84 -2.52 -6.30 -9.81
C LYS A 84 -1.26 -5.47 -9.76
N MET A 85 -0.63 -5.41 -8.61
CA MET A 85 0.67 -4.80 -8.38
C MET A 85 1.67 -5.91 -8.08
N ILE A 86 2.51 -6.23 -9.06
CA ILE A 86 3.44 -7.37 -9.02
C ILE A 86 4.86 -6.85 -8.83
N ASP A 87 5.51 -7.25 -7.74
CA ASP A 87 6.91 -6.95 -7.40
C ASP A 87 7.25 -5.45 -7.37
N MET A 88 6.24 -4.59 -7.15
CA MET A 88 6.37 -3.13 -7.11
C MET A 88 7.28 -2.61 -5.98
N ALA A 89 7.55 -3.43 -4.96
CA ALA A 89 8.39 -3.07 -3.82
C ALA A 89 9.89 -3.37 -4.02
N SER A 90 10.25 -4.24 -4.97
CA SER A 90 11.63 -4.68 -5.23
C SER A 90 12.54 -3.55 -5.70
N GLY A 91 11.96 -2.53 -6.35
CA GLY A 91 12.70 -1.46 -7.00
C GLY A 91 13.56 -1.92 -8.18
N HIS A 92 13.42 -3.18 -8.63
CA HIS A 92 14.22 -3.79 -9.71
C HIS A 92 13.35 -4.10 -10.95
N GLY A 93 12.21 -3.43 -11.05
CA GLY A 93 11.15 -3.77 -11.99
C GLY A 93 9.92 -4.25 -11.22
N GLY A 94 8.77 -3.73 -11.61
CA GLY A 94 7.47 -4.12 -11.11
C GLY A 94 6.47 -3.97 -12.25
N GLN A 95 5.43 -4.79 -12.21
CA GLN A 95 4.39 -4.81 -13.23
C GLN A 95 3.06 -4.43 -12.62
N ILE A 96 2.29 -3.62 -13.35
CA ILE A 96 0.89 -3.37 -13.04
C ILE A 96 0.04 -3.99 -14.14
N GLU A 97 -0.84 -4.90 -13.76
CA GLU A 97 -1.84 -5.50 -14.64
C GLU A 97 -3.19 -4.85 -14.33
N VAL A 98 -3.92 -4.43 -15.35
CA VAL A 98 -5.21 -3.74 -15.21
C VAL A 98 -6.23 -4.42 -16.09
N ASN A 99 -7.34 -4.85 -15.51
CA ASN A 99 -8.42 -5.50 -16.26
C ASN A 99 -9.79 -4.86 -15.99
N ASN A 100 -10.56 -4.69 -17.07
CA ASN A 100 -11.94 -4.19 -17.06
C ASN A 100 -12.16 -2.89 -16.24
N ILE A 101 -11.15 -2.02 -16.20
CA ILE A 101 -11.25 -0.72 -15.51
C ILE A 101 -11.84 0.34 -16.45
N SER A 102 -12.94 0.94 -16.03
CA SER A 102 -13.64 1.98 -16.79
C SER A 102 -14.27 3.04 -15.88
N GLY A 103 -14.30 4.29 -16.36
CA GLY A 103 -14.80 5.45 -15.63
C GLY A 103 -13.71 6.29 -14.97
N TYR A 104 -14.08 7.51 -14.56
CA TYR A 104 -13.13 8.51 -14.06
C TYR A 104 -12.44 8.08 -12.76
N LEU A 105 -13.22 7.71 -11.73
CA LEU A 105 -12.67 7.37 -10.41
C LEU A 105 -11.75 6.12 -10.46
N PRO A 106 -12.15 4.99 -11.07
CA PRO A 106 -11.25 3.85 -11.24
C PRO A 106 -9.97 4.19 -12.03
N GLY A 107 -10.07 5.02 -13.07
CA GLY A 107 -8.90 5.49 -13.81
C GLY A 107 -7.95 6.35 -12.95
N ARG A 108 -8.48 7.18 -12.04
CA ARG A 108 -7.67 7.95 -11.09
C ARG A 108 -6.99 7.05 -10.04
N ILE A 109 -7.64 5.96 -9.63
CA ILE A 109 -7.04 4.94 -8.75
C ILE A 109 -5.85 4.29 -9.45
N VAL A 110 -6.03 3.81 -10.69
CA VAL A 110 -4.91 3.25 -11.49
C VAL A 110 -3.77 4.26 -11.63
N PHE A 111 -4.09 5.50 -12.00
CA PHE A 111 -3.08 6.56 -12.13
C PHE A 111 -2.31 6.78 -10.83
N PHE A 112 -2.98 6.82 -9.68
CA PHE A 112 -2.32 6.96 -8.39
C PHE A 112 -1.38 5.79 -8.09
N LEU A 113 -1.85 4.55 -8.30
CA LEU A 113 -1.06 3.34 -8.02
C LEU A 113 0.18 3.23 -8.91
N VAL A 114 0.08 3.60 -10.20
CA VAL A 114 1.22 3.62 -11.14
C VAL A 114 2.32 4.59 -10.70
N ASN A 115 1.96 5.68 -10.02
CA ASN A 115 2.92 6.68 -9.56
C ASN A 115 3.38 6.46 -8.09
N THR A 116 2.86 5.43 -7.42
CA THR A 116 3.19 5.13 -6.03
C THR A 116 4.52 4.38 -5.93
N HIS A 117 5.31 4.72 -4.92
CA HIS A 117 6.56 4.05 -4.60
C HIS A 117 6.46 3.39 -3.22
N LEU A 118 6.67 2.08 -3.14
CA LEU A 118 6.57 1.32 -1.88
C LEU A 118 7.88 1.32 -1.08
N THR A 119 8.98 1.79 -1.68
CA THR A 119 10.28 1.90 -1.01
C THR A 119 10.31 3.14 -0.11
N PRO A 120 10.80 3.04 1.15
CA PRO A 120 10.94 4.20 2.01
C PRO A 120 11.86 5.25 1.39
N ARG A 121 11.38 6.48 1.27
CA ARG A 121 12.13 7.62 0.73
C ARG A 121 11.88 8.85 1.62
N PRO A 122 12.93 9.52 2.12
CA PRO A 122 12.74 10.75 2.88
C PRO A 122 12.21 11.84 1.94
N ILE A 123 11.09 12.45 2.32
CA ILE A 123 10.56 13.65 1.67
C ILE A 123 10.79 14.81 2.64
N LEU A 124 11.74 15.68 2.32
CA LEU A 124 12.06 16.86 3.12
C LEU A 124 11.25 18.05 2.61
N LEU A 125 10.37 18.58 3.46
CA LEU A 125 9.59 19.78 3.17
C LEU A 125 10.08 20.91 4.07
N THR A 126 10.56 21.98 3.46
CA THR A 126 10.94 23.20 4.16
C THR A 126 10.12 24.38 3.64
N ARG A 127 9.89 25.39 4.49
CA ARG A 127 9.46 26.70 4.00
C ARG A 127 10.63 27.36 3.27
N HIS A 128 10.31 28.38 2.48
CA HIS A 128 11.33 29.35 2.08
C HIS A 128 11.99 29.98 3.33
N GLY A 129 13.22 30.45 3.20
CA GLY A 129 13.90 31.20 4.28
C GLY A 129 13.10 32.44 4.70
N GLU A 130 13.34 32.96 5.91
CA GLU A 130 12.63 34.14 6.40
C GLU A 130 12.72 35.29 5.39
N SER A 131 11.58 35.87 5.04
CA SER A 131 11.47 37.00 4.11
C SER A 131 11.22 38.31 4.83
N ARG A 132 11.48 39.44 4.16
CA ARG A 132 11.18 40.77 4.69
C ARG A 132 9.71 40.97 5.05
N ASP A 133 8.80 40.32 4.33
CA ASP A 133 7.37 40.38 4.66
C ASP A 133 7.01 39.48 5.85
N ASN A 134 7.72 38.38 6.09
CA ASN A 134 7.53 37.60 7.32
C ASN A 134 7.90 38.43 8.56
N VAL A 135 9.04 39.13 8.52
CA VAL A 135 9.47 40.04 9.59
C VAL A 135 8.42 41.11 9.90
N ARG A 136 7.66 41.52 8.87
CA ARG A 136 6.61 42.55 8.97
C ARG A 136 5.21 41.99 9.19
N GLY A 137 5.05 40.68 9.33
CA GLY A 137 3.76 40.02 9.51
C GLY A 137 2.81 40.13 8.30
N ARG A 138 3.35 40.32 7.09
CA ARG A 138 2.57 40.40 5.85
C ARG A 138 2.39 39.02 5.22
N ILE A 139 1.22 38.80 4.62
CA ILE A 139 0.87 37.57 3.90
C ILE A 139 0.98 37.77 2.38
N GLY A 140 1.33 36.71 1.65
CA GLY A 140 1.51 36.76 0.19
C GLY A 140 2.71 37.61 -0.24
N GLY A 141 2.68 38.09 -1.49
CA GLY A 141 3.76 38.87 -2.09
C GLY A 141 4.93 38.01 -2.59
N ASP A 142 5.97 38.69 -3.10
CA ASP A 142 7.19 38.09 -3.63
C ASP A 142 8.42 38.82 -3.05
N SER A 143 8.46 38.90 -1.71
CA SER A 143 9.54 39.63 -1.02
C SER A 143 10.79 38.78 -0.85
N VAL A 144 11.95 39.43 -0.98
CA VAL A 144 13.26 38.79 -0.80
C VAL A 144 13.49 38.32 0.64
N LEU A 145 14.47 37.43 0.81
CA LEU A 145 14.95 36.96 2.10
C LEU A 145 15.36 38.15 3.01
N SER A 146 15.11 38.02 4.31
CA SER A 146 15.50 39.01 5.31
C SER A 146 17.01 39.06 5.50
N ASP A 147 17.67 37.89 5.42
CA ASP A 147 19.12 37.73 5.52
C ASP A 147 19.64 36.72 4.47
N PRO A 148 20.03 37.18 3.27
CA PRO A 148 20.47 36.32 2.18
C PRO A 148 21.86 35.68 2.39
N GLU A 149 22.67 36.17 3.33
CA GLU A 149 24.04 35.67 3.56
C GLU A 149 24.08 34.42 4.45
N LYS A 150 22.98 34.12 5.17
CA LYS A 150 22.88 32.95 6.07
C LYS A 150 22.68 31.60 5.37
N PHE A 151 22.56 31.58 4.05
CA PHE A 151 22.18 30.38 3.28
C PHE A 151 23.14 30.05 2.12
N ILE A 152 24.37 30.58 2.14
CA ILE A 152 25.49 30.15 1.27
C ILE A 152 26.41 29.21 2.05
#